data_AF-A0A3B8JE29-F1
#
_entry.id   AF-A0A3B8JE29-F1
#
_cell.length_a   1.000
_cell.length_b   1.000
_cell.length_c   1.000
_cell.angle_alpha   90.00
_cell.angle_beta   90.00
_cell.angle_gamma   90.00
#
_symmetry.space_group_name_H-M   'P 1'
#
loop_
_entity.id
_entity.type
_entity.pdbx_description
1 polymer ?
#
loop_
_entity_poly.entity_id
_entity_poly.type
_entity_poly.pdbx_seq_one_letter_code
_entity_poly.pdbx_strand_id
1 'polypeptide(L)'
;MTRGKRTQTPILEVRLLREGLVESTHRVQAVVCDERGRVLSVAGNPETSTFIRSALKPFQALAVTTTGTLERYNLNDRDLAIICSSHQGKIEQVRQVFNILWRSDVDPSALQCPIPEGKHSPLQYNCSGKHAGMLAVCQQCQWPLNNYLHYNHPVQKLVLSQVAELMKMPGEELIRAHDDCGVPTYFVQLRQMASLYAQLASGDNLAMERIVRAMTHHPALVAGEGDFDTELMRMSEGELVSKAGSEGVQCIGRIGEGMGLAIKVMDGARRAKYSVAIHLLKQMGWITPSVSETLAEKFMKLSNFKRLEVIGELSML
;
A
#
# COMPACT_ATOMS: atom_id res chain seq x y z
N MET A 1 -27.46 27.78 -11.69
CA MET A 1 -26.35 27.46 -12.61
C MET A 1 -25.43 26.45 -11.94
N THR A 2 -25.66 25.17 -12.21
CA THR A 2 -24.83 24.07 -11.69
C THR A 2 -23.46 24.13 -12.37
N ARG A 3 -22.43 24.59 -11.63
CA ARG A 3 -21.02 24.44 -12.04
C ARG A 3 -20.75 22.93 -12.21
N GLY A 4 -20.76 22.45 -13.45
CA GLY A 4 -20.43 21.05 -13.75
C GLY A 4 -19.04 20.72 -13.23
N LYS A 5 -18.93 19.64 -12.43
CA LYS A 5 -17.65 19.10 -11.94
C LYS A 5 -16.80 18.66 -13.15
N ARG A 6 -15.93 19.56 -13.60
CA ARG A 6 -15.01 19.41 -14.74
C ARG A 6 -13.78 18.54 -14.42
N THR A 7 -13.96 17.44 -13.68
CA THR A 7 -12.84 16.59 -13.22
C THR A 7 -13.10 15.11 -13.50
N GLN A 8 -13.87 14.79 -14.55
CA GLN A 8 -14.07 13.42 -15.01
C GLN A 8 -13.44 13.27 -16.39
N THR A 9 -12.58 12.26 -16.52
CA THR A 9 -11.93 11.86 -17.76
C THR A 9 -12.36 10.43 -18.11
N PRO A 10 -12.10 9.95 -19.34
CA PRO A 10 -12.33 8.55 -19.67
C PRO A 10 -11.65 7.62 -18.67
N ILE A 11 -12.35 6.55 -18.28
CA ILE A 11 -11.76 5.49 -17.45
C ILE A 11 -10.77 4.65 -18.25
N LEU A 12 -9.88 3.95 -17.56
CA LEU A 12 -9.03 2.92 -18.16
C LEU A 12 -9.81 1.61 -18.28
N GLU A 13 -9.51 0.86 -19.33
CA GLU A 13 -10.02 -0.49 -19.55
C GLU A 13 -8.87 -1.48 -19.62
N VAL A 14 -8.99 -2.63 -18.95
CA VAL A 14 -8.07 -3.75 -19.12
C VAL A 14 -8.81 -4.92 -19.72
N ARG A 15 -8.35 -5.39 -20.88
CA ARG A 15 -8.87 -6.59 -21.54
C ARG A 15 -7.96 -7.77 -21.23
N LEU A 16 -8.55 -8.85 -20.73
CA LEU A 16 -7.94 -10.16 -20.77
C LEU A 16 -8.23 -10.76 -22.14
N LEU A 17 -7.17 -11.03 -22.89
CA LEU A 17 -7.24 -11.65 -24.20
C LEU A 17 -6.86 -13.13 -24.09
N ARG A 18 -7.65 -14.01 -24.71
CA ARG A 18 -7.29 -15.41 -24.99
C ARG A 18 -7.11 -15.58 -26.49
N GLU A 19 -5.90 -15.90 -26.92
CA GLU A 19 -5.54 -16.02 -28.34
C GLU A 19 -6.02 -14.80 -29.17
N GLY A 20 -5.95 -13.61 -28.57
CA GLY A 20 -6.37 -12.35 -29.19
C GLY A 20 -7.84 -11.98 -29.02
N LEU A 21 -8.70 -12.87 -28.53
CA LEU A 21 -10.13 -12.62 -28.29
C LEU A 21 -10.38 -12.13 -26.86
N VAL A 22 -11.26 -11.15 -26.69
CA VAL A 22 -11.61 -10.60 -25.37
C VAL A 22 -12.39 -11.62 -24.55
N GLU A 23 -11.80 -12.10 -23.45
CA GLU A 23 -12.44 -13.01 -22.48
C GLU A 23 -13.09 -12.26 -21.33
N SER A 24 -12.43 -11.23 -20.80
CA SER A 24 -12.97 -10.41 -19.71
C SER A 24 -12.46 -8.98 -19.78
N THR A 25 -13.29 -8.04 -19.33
CA THR A 25 -12.95 -6.62 -19.31
C THR A 25 -13.04 -6.06 -17.88
N HIS A 26 -12.00 -5.36 -17.46
CA HIS A 26 -11.91 -4.71 -16.15
C HIS A 26 -11.94 -3.19 -16.32
N ARG A 27 -12.74 -2.51 -15.50
CA ARG A 27 -12.80 -1.03 -15.44
C ARG A 27 -11.87 -0.52 -14.36
N VAL A 28 -11.02 0.44 -14.70
CA VAL A 28 -9.99 0.94 -13.81
C VAL A 28 -10.01 2.47 -13.77
N GLN A 29 -9.82 3.01 -12.58
CA GLN A 29 -9.64 4.44 -12.35
C GLN A 29 -8.26 4.68 -11.73
N ALA A 30 -7.64 5.79 -12.08
CA ALA A 30 -6.34 6.17 -11.59
C ALA A 30 -6.22 7.68 -11.40
N VAL A 31 -5.49 8.09 -10.37
CA VAL A 31 -5.29 9.51 -10.02
C VAL A 31 -3.84 9.72 -9.64
N VAL A 32 -3.26 10.80 -10.15
CA VAL A 32 -1.94 11.29 -9.72
C VAL A 32 -2.12 12.61 -8.99
N CYS A 33 -1.52 12.71 -7.82
CA CYS A 33 -1.50 13.92 -7.01
C CYS A 33 -0.07 14.32 -6.64
N ASP A 34 0.11 15.58 -6.28
CA ASP A 34 1.29 16.06 -5.57
C ASP A 34 1.13 16.00 -4.03
N GLU A 35 2.19 16.34 -3.31
CA GLU A 35 2.24 16.33 -1.84
C GLU A 35 1.30 17.36 -1.20
N ARG A 36 0.84 18.36 -1.97
CA ARG A 36 -0.12 19.38 -1.54
C ARG A 36 -1.57 18.92 -1.72
N GLY A 37 -1.79 17.80 -2.42
CA GLY A 37 -3.12 17.24 -2.70
C GLY A 37 -3.76 17.79 -3.97
N ARG A 38 -3.01 18.47 -4.84
CA ARG A 38 -3.48 18.88 -6.16
C ARG A 38 -3.50 17.65 -7.08
N VAL A 39 -4.62 17.44 -7.79
CA VAL A 39 -4.72 16.40 -8.81
C VAL A 39 -3.99 16.88 -10.06
N LEU A 40 -2.95 16.15 -10.47
CA LEU A 40 -2.12 16.48 -11.63
C LEU A 40 -2.68 15.84 -12.90
N SER A 41 -3.09 14.57 -12.80
CA SER A 41 -3.69 13.83 -13.90
C SER A 41 -4.66 12.76 -13.38
N VAL A 42 -5.61 12.38 -14.24
CA VAL A 42 -6.67 11.46 -13.87
C VAL A 42 -7.15 10.63 -15.05
N ALA A 43 -7.50 9.39 -14.77
CA ALA A 43 -8.30 8.52 -15.63
C ALA A 43 -9.54 8.08 -14.83
N GLY A 44 -10.71 8.58 -15.21
CA GLY A 44 -11.96 8.39 -14.48
C GLY A 44 -12.29 9.55 -13.54
N ASN A 45 -12.64 9.23 -12.28
CA ASN A 45 -13.09 10.19 -11.28
C ASN A 45 -12.18 10.17 -10.04
N PRO A 46 -11.55 11.31 -9.68
CA PRO A 46 -10.63 11.35 -8.53
C PRO A 46 -11.34 11.25 -7.17
N GLU A 47 -12.65 11.47 -7.14
CA GLU A 47 -13.50 11.35 -5.95
C GLU A 47 -14.05 9.94 -5.74
N THR A 48 -13.73 8.97 -6.60
CA THR A 48 -14.10 7.56 -6.40
C THR A 48 -13.59 7.09 -5.04
N SER A 49 -14.52 6.62 -4.20
CA SER A 49 -14.22 6.22 -2.83
C SER A 49 -14.15 4.70 -2.71
N THR A 50 -13.16 4.21 -1.98
CA THR A 50 -12.97 2.78 -1.69
C THR A 50 -12.16 2.61 -0.41
N PHE A 51 -12.11 1.40 0.13
CA PHE A 51 -11.24 1.13 1.27
C PHE A 51 -9.78 1.11 0.81
N ILE A 52 -8.90 1.81 1.52
CA ILE A 52 -7.45 1.81 1.21
C ILE A 52 -6.79 0.44 1.48
N ARG A 53 -7.40 -0.39 2.34
CA ARG A 53 -6.94 -1.74 2.71
C ARG A 53 -5.45 -1.71 3.10
N SER A 54 -4.69 -2.72 2.69
CA SER A 54 -3.27 -2.87 3.00
C SER A 54 -2.35 -1.77 2.43
N ALA A 55 -2.83 -0.89 1.55
CA ALA A 55 -2.05 0.27 1.12
C ALA A 55 -1.89 1.32 2.25
N LEU A 56 -2.59 1.17 3.37
CA LEU A 56 -2.44 2.03 4.55
C LEU A 56 -1.22 1.70 5.42
N LYS A 57 -0.63 0.51 5.27
CA LYS A 57 0.41 0.00 6.20
C LYS A 57 1.63 0.92 6.39
N PRO A 58 2.16 1.60 5.36
CA PRO A 58 3.24 2.58 5.57
C PRO A 58 2.84 3.69 6.55
N PHE A 59 1.60 4.16 6.50
CA PHE A 59 1.10 5.18 7.42
C PHE A 59 0.81 4.63 8.82
N GLN A 60 0.42 3.34 8.92
CA GLN A 60 0.31 2.67 10.23
C GLN A 60 1.68 2.50 10.90
N ALA A 61 2.75 2.35 10.11
CA ALA A 61 4.12 2.24 10.61
C ALA A 61 4.64 3.56 11.19
N LEU A 62 4.00 4.71 10.91
CA LEU A 62 4.34 5.98 11.56
C LEU A 62 4.19 5.90 13.07
N ALA A 63 3.26 5.10 13.58
CA ALA A 63 3.13 4.87 15.01
C ALA A 63 4.42 4.29 15.61
N VAL A 64 5.18 3.49 14.86
CA VAL A 64 6.44 2.87 15.33
C VAL A 64 7.62 3.85 15.25
N THR A 65 7.69 4.66 14.19
CA THR A 65 8.79 5.61 13.99
C THR A 65 8.68 6.87 14.85
N THR A 66 7.47 7.28 15.22
CA THR A 66 7.24 8.54 15.96
C THR A 66 7.19 8.38 17.47
N THR A 67 6.95 7.17 17.99
CA THR A 67 6.92 6.92 19.44
C THR A 67 8.30 6.64 20.03
N GLY A 68 9.33 6.50 19.19
CA GLY A 68 10.67 6.04 19.58
C GLY A 68 10.78 4.53 19.73
N THR A 69 9.85 3.76 19.15
CA THR A 69 9.78 2.30 19.29
C THR A 69 10.93 1.59 18.61
N LEU A 70 11.43 2.14 17.50
CA LEU A 70 12.60 1.58 16.84
C LEU A 70 13.84 1.66 17.74
N GLU A 71 14.09 2.82 18.33
CA GLU A 71 15.28 3.08 19.15
C GLU A 71 15.23 2.27 20.45
N ARG A 72 14.08 2.25 21.13
CA ARG A 72 13.90 1.56 22.41
C ARG A 72 14.22 0.07 22.33
N TYR A 73 13.78 -0.60 21.26
CA TYR A 73 13.94 -2.04 21.07
C TYR A 73 15.04 -2.40 20.08
N ASN A 74 15.83 -1.41 19.64
CA ASN A 74 16.90 -1.58 18.65
C ASN A 74 16.43 -2.30 17.38
N LEU A 75 15.26 -1.89 16.88
CA LEU A 75 14.69 -2.37 15.61
C LEU A 75 15.31 -1.61 14.45
N ASN A 76 15.51 -2.31 13.33
CA ASN A 76 16.17 -1.77 12.15
C ASN A 76 15.23 -1.67 10.94
N ASP A 77 15.78 -1.32 9.79
CA ASP A 77 15.01 -1.12 8.56
C ASP A 77 14.32 -2.41 8.07
N ARG A 78 14.86 -3.60 8.37
CA ARG A 78 14.17 -4.87 8.05
C ARG A 78 12.92 -5.05 8.89
N ASP A 79 12.97 -4.65 10.16
CA ASP A 79 11.81 -4.66 11.05
C ASP A 79 10.74 -3.68 10.55
N LEU A 80 11.15 -2.47 10.15
CA LEU A 80 10.24 -1.47 9.59
C LEU A 80 9.61 -1.92 8.26
N ALA A 81 10.39 -2.59 7.40
CA ALA A 81 9.91 -3.13 6.13
C ALA A 81 8.84 -4.23 6.36
N ILE A 82 9.07 -5.15 7.31
CA ILE A 82 8.08 -6.20 7.60
C ILE A 82 6.82 -5.60 8.28
N ILE A 83 6.93 -4.52 9.04
CA ILE A 83 5.75 -3.79 9.58
C ILE A 83 4.87 -3.25 8.45
N CYS A 84 5.48 -2.78 7.35
CA CYS A 84 4.78 -2.28 6.17
C CYS A 84 4.22 -3.38 5.26
N SER A 85 4.46 -4.66 5.57
CA SER A 85 4.32 -5.76 4.61
C SER A 85 2.90 -6.26 4.39
N SER A 86 2.64 -6.80 3.19
CA SER A 86 1.61 -7.80 2.91
C SER A 86 2.27 -9.12 2.52
N HIS A 87 3.08 -9.67 3.44
CA HIS A 87 4.04 -10.72 3.15
C HIS A 87 3.40 -12.11 2.86
N GLN A 88 4.18 -13.04 2.29
CA GLN A 88 3.72 -14.36 1.84
C GLN A 88 3.76 -15.45 2.95
N GLY A 89 4.05 -15.07 4.20
CA GLY A 89 4.26 -16.03 5.29
C GLY A 89 5.47 -16.95 5.10
N LYS A 90 6.49 -16.53 4.33
CA LYS A 90 7.74 -17.29 4.17
C LYS A 90 8.56 -17.25 5.46
N ILE A 91 9.42 -18.25 5.66
CA ILE A 91 10.21 -18.42 6.90
C ILE A 91 11.01 -17.15 7.24
N GLU A 92 11.67 -16.52 6.27
CA GLU A 92 12.43 -15.28 6.52
C GLU A 92 11.54 -14.15 7.04
N GLN A 93 10.38 -13.95 6.42
CA GLN A 93 9.41 -12.93 6.82
C GLN A 93 8.85 -13.22 8.22
N VAL A 94 8.47 -14.48 8.47
CA VAL A 94 7.98 -14.97 9.78
C VAL A 94 9.02 -14.74 10.88
N ARG A 95 10.30 -15.03 10.59
CA ARG A 95 11.42 -14.77 11.53
C ARG A 95 11.56 -13.28 11.84
N GLN A 96 11.39 -12.41 10.84
CA GLN A 96 11.45 -10.97 11.06
C GLN A 96 10.29 -10.46 11.92
N VAL A 97 9.07 -10.98 11.73
CA VAL A 97 7.93 -10.65 12.60
C VAL A 97 8.19 -11.12 14.04
N PHE A 98 8.67 -12.35 14.20
CA PHE A 98 9.05 -12.87 15.51
C PHE A 98 10.16 -12.04 16.17
N ASN A 99 11.15 -11.57 15.42
CA ASN A 99 12.22 -10.71 15.94
C ASN A 99 11.66 -9.43 16.60
N ILE A 100 10.66 -8.78 16.00
CA ILE A 100 10.02 -7.59 16.57
C ILE A 100 9.38 -7.91 17.91
N LEU A 101 8.61 -9.00 17.99
CA LEU A 101 7.93 -9.43 19.21
C LEU A 101 8.94 -9.82 20.30
N TRP A 102 9.97 -10.57 19.95
CA TRP A 102 11.04 -10.96 20.87
C TRP A 102 11.81 -9.75 21.42
N ARG A 103 12.19 -8.80 20.56
CA ARG A 103 12.88 -7.56 20.98
C ARG A 103 12.04 -6.68 21.88
N SER A 104 10.72 -6.74 21.73
CA SER A 104 9.77 -5.99 22.55
C SER A 104 9.23 -6.78 23.74
N ASP A 105 9.74 -7.98 24.03
CA ASP A 105 9.25 -8.83 25.13
C ASP A 105 7.73 -9.08 25.07
N VAL A 106 7.22 -9.31 23.85
CA VAL A 106 5.81 -9.64 23.60
C VAL A 106 5.70 -11.09 23.15
N ASP A 107 4.84 -11.87 23.83
CA ASP A 107 4.57 -13.25 23.45
C ASP A 107 3.81 -13.32 22.11
N PRO A 108 4.18 -14.21 21.17
CA PRO A 108 3.47 -14.35 19.89
C PRO A 108 1.97 -14.65 19.99
N SER A 109 1.48 -15.20 21.11
CA SER A 109 0.05 -15.38 21.37
C SER A 109 -0.73 -14.07 21.51
N ALA A 110 -0.05 -12.93 21.68
CA ALA A 110 -0.67 -11.60 21.64
C ALA A 110 -1.08 -11.17 20.22
N LEU A 111 -0.61 -11.85 19.17
CA LEU A 111 -1.07 -11.59 17.81
C LEU A 111 -2.55 -11.97 17.66
N GLN A 112 -3.36 -11.01 17.24
CA GLN A 112 -4.81 -11.16 17.04
C GLN A 112 -5.20 -11.22 15.56
N CYS A 113 -4.22 -11.19 14.64
CA CYS A 113 -4.48 -11.54 13.24
C CYS A 113 -4.82 -13.03 13.13
N PRO A 114 -5.69 -13.43 12.20
CA PRO A 114 -6.08 -14.83 12.09
C PRO A 114 -4.93 -15.71 11.59
N ILE A 115 -5.05 -17.02 11.79
CA ILE A 115 -4.15 -18.00 11.17
C ILE A 115 -4.62 -18.21 9.73
N PRO A 116 -3.74 -18.02 8.71
CA PRO A 116 -4.14 -18.28 7.33
C PRO A 116 -4.52 -19.75 7.11
N GLU A 117 -5.36 -19.99 6.11
CA GLU A 117 -5.70 -21.35 5.68
C GLU A 117 -4.44 -22.16 5.33
N GLY A 118 -4.36 -23.40 5.83
CA GLY A 118 -3.21 -24.28 5.63
C GLY A 118 -1.93 -23.87 6.36
N LYS A 119 -2.02 -22.97 7.34
CA LYS A 119 -0.90 -22.52 8.19
C LYS A 119 -1.13 -22.89 9.66
N HIS A 120 -0.12 -22.69 10.50
CA HIS A 120 -0.12 -23.12 11.90
C HIS A 120 0.04 -21.97 12.91
N SER A 121 0.32 -20.76 12.43
CA SER A 121 0.60 -19.62 13.33
C SER A 121 0.11 -18.28 12.75
N PRO A 122 -0.36 -17.35 13.60
CA PRO A 122 -0.64 -15.96 13.21
C PRO A 122 0.57 -15.26 12.59
N LEU A 123 1.80 -15.65 12.93
CA LEU A 123 3.03 -15.12 12.33
C LEU A 123 3.10 -15.32 10.81
N GLN A 124 2.34 -16.28 10.28
CA GLN A 124 2.30 -16.57 8.85
C GLN A 124 1.24 -15.73 8.12
N TYR A 125 0.43 -14.96 8.86
CA TYR A 125 -0.56 -14.07 8.28
C TYR A 125 0.09 -12.87 7.64
N ASN A 126 -0.36 -12.49 6.44
CA ASN A 126 0.27 -11.44 5.62
C ASN A 126 0.30 -10.04 6.28
N CYS A 127 -0.47 -9.83 7.35
CA CYS A 127 -0.47 -8.61 8.15
C CYS A 127 0.30 -8.75 9.47
N SER A 128 0.85 -9.91 9.81
CA SER A 128 1.42 -10.14 11.14
C SER A 128 2.54 -9.15 11.51
N GLY A 129 3.31 -8.66 10.53
CA GLY A 129 4.28 -7.58 10.74
C GLY A 129 3.67 -6.27 11.25
N LYS A 130 2.54 -5.79 10.69
CA LYS A 130 1.89 -4.57 11.22
C LYS A 130 1.35 -4.78 12.64
N HIS A 131 0.88 -6.00 12.94
CA HIS A 131 0.41 -6.34 14.28
C HIS A 131 1.57 -6.36 15.28
N ALA A 132 2.72 -6.95 14.93
CA ALA A 132 3.91 -6.93 15.75
C ALA A 132 4.40 -5.49 16.02
N GLY A 133 4.37 -4.62 14.99
CA GLY A 133 4.68 -3.20 15.17
C GLY A 133 3.72 -2.49 16.14
N MET A 134 2.42 -2.71 16.00
CA MET A 134 1.41 -2.16 16.93
C MET A 134 1.62 -2.67 18.36
N LEU A 135 1.89 -3.96 18.55
CA LEU A 135 2.15 -4.55 19.86
C LEU A 135 3.44 -3.99 20.49
N ALA A 136 4.50 -3.80 19.71
CA ALA A 136 5.73 -3.18 20.19
C ALA A 136 5.48 -1.73 20.67
N VAL A 137 4.68 -0.95 19.94
CA VAL A 137 4.23 0.38 20.40
C VAL A 137 3.42 0.29 21.68
N CYS A 138 2.47 -0.65 21.76
CA CYS A 138 1.67 -0.84 22.98
C CYS A 138 2.56 -1.16 24.17
N GLN A 139 3.52 -2.08 24.02
CA GLN A 139 4.46 -2.42 25.08
C GLN A 139 5.28 -1.19 25.52
N GLN A 140 5.82 -0.44 24.56
CA GLN A 140 6.60 0.76 24.85
C GLN A 140 5.82 1.81 25.65
N CYS A 141 4.57 2.05 25.25
CA CYS A 141 3.71 3.03 25.86
C CYS A 141 2.91 2.48 27.05
N GLN A 142 3.19 1.24 27.48
CA GLN A 142 2.49 0.55 28.56
C GLN A 142 0.96 0.48 28.35
N TRP A 143 0.54 0.29 27.09
CA TRP A 143 -0.85 0.11 26.72
C TRP A 143 -1.25 -1.37 26.68
N PRO A 144 -2.55 -1.69 26.87
CA PRO A 144 -3.01 -3.07 26.87
C PRO A 144 -2.70 -3.81 25.56
N LEU A 145 -2.15 -5.01 25.66
CA LEU A 145 -1.82 -5.85 24.49
C LEU A 145 -3.00 -6.68 23.98
N ASN A 146 -4.05 -6.85 24.77
CA ASN A 146 -5.13 -7.82 24.50
C ASN A 146 -6.35 -7.23 23.77
N ASN A 147 -6.35 -5.92 23.49
CA ASN A 147 -7.49 -5.26 22.84
C ASN A 147 -7.05 -4.16 21.84
N TYR A 148 -5.80 -4.25 21.34
CA TYR A 148 -5.21 -3.25 20.46
C TYR A 148 -5.93 -3.06 19.12
N LEU A 149 -6.82 -3.97 18.74
CA LEU A 149 -7.66 -3.86 17.54
C LEU A 149 -8.86 -2.92 17.72
N HIS A 150 -9.29 -2.66 18.97
CA HIS A 150 -10.48 -1.85 19.23
C HIS A 150 -10.27 -0.39 18.80
N TYR A 151 -11.29 0.21 18.16
CA TYR A 151 -11.22 1.60 17.67
C TYR A 151 -10.81 2.63 18.73
N ASN A 152 -11.18 2.40 19.99
CA ASN A 152 -10.86 3.30 21.10
C ASN A 152 -9.51 3.02 21.75
N HIS A 153 -8.80 1.98 21.32
CA HIS A 153 -7.47 1.67 21.83
C HIS A 153 -6.49 2.80 21.51
N PRO A 154 -5.57 3.18 22.43
CA PRO A 154 -4.60 4.25 22.20
C PRO A 154 -3.81 4.11 20.89
N VAL A 155 -3.35 2.90 20.53
CA VAL A 155 -2.62 2.69 19.27
C VAL A 155 -3.47 2.98 18.02
N GLN A 156 -4.77 2.66 18.05
CA GLN A 156 -5.66 2.95 16.92
C GLN A 156 -5.98 4.43 16.84
N LYS A 157 -6.10 5.11 17.98
CA LYS A 157 -6.24 6.57 18.03
C LYS A 157 -4.99 7.29 17.51
N LEU A 158 -3.79 6.79 17.85
CA LEU A 158 -2.53 7.32 17.35
C LEU A 158 -2.42 7.17 15.83
N VAL A 159 -2.73 5.98 15.30
CA VAL A 159 -2.74 5.76 13.84
C VAL A 159 -3.79 6.66 13.18
N LEU A 160 -4.98 6.79 13.76
CA LEU A 160 -6.02 7.67 13.23
C LEU A 160 -5.58 9.13 13.20
N SER A 161 -4.95 9.64 14.27
CA SER A 161 -4.51 11.03 14.33
C SER A 161 -3.43 11.34 13.28
N GLN A 162 -2.49 10.43 13.08
CA GLN A 162 -1.44 10.57 12.06
C GLN A 162 -2.01 10.57 10.64
N VAL A 163 -2.94 9.65 10.35
CA VAL A 163 -3.60 9.60 9.04
C VAL A 163 -4.47 10.85 8.82
N ALA A 164 -5.19 11.30 9.84
CA ALA A 164 -6.02 12.50 9.81
C ALA A 164 -5.18 13.77 9.54
N GLU A 165 -4.01 13.90 10.18
CA GLU A 165 -3.06 14.98 9.97
C GLU A 165 -2.58 15.03 8.51
N LEU A 166 -2.15 13.89 7.95
CA LEU A 166 -1.72 13.79 6.56
C LEU A 166 -2.85 14.08 5.55
N MET A 167 -4.08 13.67 5.88
CA MET A 167 -5.26 13.96 5.06
C MET A 167 -5.80 15.39 5.26
N LYS A 168 -5.28 16.14 6.23
CA LYS A 168 -5.73 17.49 6.59
C LYS A 168 -7.24 17.55 6.87
N MET A 169 -7.75 16.53 7.58
CA MET A 169 -9.16 16.44 7.97
C MET A 169 -9.31 15.84 9.37
N PRO A 170 -10.40 16.15 10.10
CA PRO A 170 -10.65 15.54 11.41
C PRO A 170 -10.75 14.01 11.33
N GLY A 171 -10.18 13.31 12.31
CA GLY A 171 -10.21 11.84 12.34
C GLY A 171 -11.62 11.26 12.48
N GLU A 172 -12.54 12.01 13.09
CA GLU A 172 -13.94 11.66 13.25
C GLU A 172 -14.70 11.59 11.92
N GLU A 173 -14.23 12.29 10.89
CA GLU A 173 -14.82 12.28 9.55
C GLU A 173 -14.34 11.07 8.71
N LEU A 174 -13.29 10.36 9.15
CA LEU A 174 -12.81 9.16 8.46
C LEU A 174 -13.73 7.97 8.73
N ILE A 175 -14.49 7.61 7.71
CA ILE A 175 -15.29 6.38 7.70
C ILE A 175 -14.35 5.19 7.82
N ARG A 176 -14.53 4.40 8.87
CA ARG A 176 -13.67 3.24 9.21
C ARG A 176 -14.46 1.94 9.28
N ALA A 177 -13.80 0.86 8.91
CA ALA A 177 -14.28 -0.51 9.04
C ALA A 177 -13.12 -1.42 9.50
N HIS A 178 -13.41 -2.66 9.91
CA HIS A 178 -12.36 -3.64 10.15
C HIS A 178 -11.91 -4.28 8.83
N ASP A 179 -10.59 -4.42 8.65
CA ASP A 179 -10.00 -5.25 7.59
C ASP A 179 -10.03 -6.74 8.01
N ASP A 180 -9.69 -7.67 7.12
CA ASP A 180 -9.78 -9.12 7.37
C ASP A 180 -8.87 -9.59 8.51
N CYS A 181 -7.85 -8.80 8.84
CA CYS A 181 -6.94 -9.02 9.97
C CYS A 181 -7.46 -8.49 11.31
N GLY A 182 -8.60 -7.78 11.31
CA GLY A 182 -9.19 -7.12 12.48
C GLY A 182 -8.72 -5.68 12.73
N VAL A 183 -7.62 -5.21 12.13
CA VAL A 183 -7.18 -3.81 12.26
C VAL A 183 -8.08 -2.87 11.43
N PRO A 184 -8.41 -1.66 11.94
CA PRO A 184 -9.17 -0.66 11.19
C PRO A 184 -8.54 -0.29 9.83
N THR A 185 -9.41 -0.07 8.84
CA THR A 185 -9.11 0.49 7.52
C THR A 185 -10.11 1.61 7.20
N TYR A 186 -9.74 2.52 6.30
CA TYR A 186 -10.50 3.75 6.03
C TYR A 186 -11.08 3.76 4.61
N PHE A 187 -12.31 4.24 4.49
CA PHE A 187 -12.99 4.47 3.22
C PHE A 187 -12.68 5.89 2.74
N VAL A 188 -11.84 5.99 1.70
CA VAL A 188 -11.26 7.26 1.27
C VAL A 188 -11.28 7.38 -0.25
N GLN A 189 -11.14 8.61 -0.74
CA GLN A 189 -11.12 8.92 -2.16
C GLN A 189 -9.77 8.60 -2.80
N LEU A 190 -9.75 8.27 -4.09
CA LEU A 190 -8.50 8.01 -4.82
C LEU A 190 -7.53 9.19 -4.76
N ARG A 191 -8.01 10.44 -4.86
CA ARG A 191 -7.14 11.61 -4.70
C ARG A 191 -6.47 11.70 -3.32
N GLN A 192 -7.14 11.22 -2.27
CA GLN A 192 -6.59 11.19 -0.91
C GLN A 192 -5.51 10.11 -0.81
N MET A 193 -5.76 8.92 -1.39
CA MET A 193 -4.73 7.87 -1.47
C MET A 193 -3.51 8.32 -2.26
N ALA A 194 -3.71 8.97 -3.41
CA ALA A 194 -2.63 9.51 -4.24
C ALA A 194 -1.83 10.57 -3.48
N SER A 195 -2.51 11.52 -2.82
CA SER A 195 -1.85 12.55 -2.01
C SER A 195 -1.08 11.99 -0.81
N LEU A 196 -1.59 10.92 -0.17
CA LEU A 196 -0.86 10.22 0.89
C LEU A 196 0.48 9.65 0.38
N TYR A 197 0.48 9.01 -0.79
CA TYR A 197 1.70 8.46 -1.39
C TYR A 197 2.64 9.54 -1.92
N ALA A 198 2.08 10.67 -2.35
CA ALA A 198 2.83 11.86 -2.72
C ALA A 198 3.59 12.43 -1.52
N GLN A 199 2.90 12.58 -0.37
CA GLN A 199 3.52 12.99 0.89
C GLN A 199 4.55 11.97 1.40
N LEU A 200 4.23 10.67 1.33
CA LEU A 200 5.16 9.60 1.70
C LEU A 200 6.47 9.68 0.91
N ALA A 201 6.40 10.02 -0.38
CA ALA A 201 7.54 10.07 -1.28
C ALA A 201 8.22 11.46 -1.39
N SER A 202 7.71 12.48 -0.69
CA SER A 202 8.20 13.87 -0.79
C SER A 202 9.64 14.06 -0.26
N GLY A 203 10.02 13.30 0.77
CA GLY A 203 11.29 13.52 1.49
C GLY A 203 11.24 14.61 2.57
N ASP A 204 10.09 15.28 2.77
CA ASP A 204 9.95 16.39 3.72
C ASP A 204 9.77 15.95 5.18
N ASN A 205 9.64 14.65 5.44
CA ASN A 205 9.40 14.10 6.77
C ASN A 205 10.31 12.89 7.04
N LEU A 206 11.21 13.04 8.02
CA LEU A 206 12.21 12.02 8.37
C LEU A 206 11.61 10.65 8.74
N ALA A 207 10.42 10.64 9.37
CA ALA A 207 9.76 9.40 9.76
C ALA A 207 9.21 8.66 8.52
N MET A 208 8.63 9.38 7.56
CA MET A 208 8.19 8.82 6.28
C MET A 208 9.37 8.41 5.40
N GLU A 209 10.44 9.21 5.37
CA GLU A 209 11.67 8.90 4.63
C GLU A 209 12.28 7.58 5.10
N ARG A 210 12.35 7.35 6.42
CA ARG A 210 12.86 6.09 6.98
C ARG A 210 11.97 4.89 6.60
N ILE A 211 10.65 5.07 6.56
CA ILE A 211 9.70 4.03 6.11
C ILE A 211 9.92 3.71 4.64
N VAL A 212 10.01 4.72 3.79
CA VAL A 212 10.29 4.56 2.35
C VAL A 212 11.62 3.83 2.16
N ARG A 213 12.69 4.28 2.83
CA ARG A 213 14.00 3.64 2.77
C ARG A 213 13.92 2.17 3.15
N ALA A 214 13.26 1.84 4.26
CA ALA A 214 13.09 0.46 4.69
C ALA A 214 12.37 -0.38 3.64
N MET A 215 11.28 0.13 3.05
CA MET A 215 10.51 -0.57 2.03
C MET A 215 11.33 -0.79 0.74
N THR A 216 12.05 0.22 0.26
CA THR A 216 12.79 0.15 -1.01
C THR A 216 14.09 -0.64 -0.89
N HIS A 217 14.75 -0.66 0.27
CA HIS A 217 15.94 -1.48 0.52
C HIS A 217 15.61 -2.94 0.86
N HIS A 218 14.42 -3.21 1.42
CA HIS A 218 13.97 -4.55 1.76
C HIS A 218 12.62 -4.94 1.14
N PRO A 219 12.46 -4.81 -0.20
CA PRO A 219 11.18 -4.97 -0.86
C PRO A 219 10.63 -6.41 -0.76
N ALA A 220 11.52 -7.40 -0.70
CA ALA A 220 11.15 -8.80 -0.49
C ALA A 220 10.53 -9.08 0.90
N LEU A 221 10.83 -8.28 1.92
CA LEU A 221 10.12 -8.36 3.20
C LEU A 221 8.72 -7.76 3.10
N VAL A 222 8.52 -6.75 2.25
CA VAL A 222 7.25 -6.04 2.08
C VAL A 222 6.19 -6.89 1.36
N ALA A 223 6.50 -7.43 0.19
CA ALA A 223 5.53 -8.24 -0.55
C ALA A 223 5.98 -9.70 -0.69
N GLY A 224 7.27 -9.94 -0.92
CA GLY A 224 7.82 -11.27 -1.17
C GLY A 224 8.41 -11.39 -2.56
N GLU A 225 9.26 -12.37 -2.75
CA GLU A 225 9.90 -12.63 -4.05
C GLU A 225 8.85 -12.84 -5.15
N GLY A 226 9.07 -12.19 -6.30
CA GLY A 226 8.20 -12.30 -7.47
C GLY A 226 6.90 -11.49 -7.43
N ASP A 227 6.53 -10.90 -6.29
CA ASP A 227 5.35 -10.03 -6.22
C ASP A 227 5.61 -8.64 -6.80
N PHE A 228 4.58 -8.04 -7.38
CA PHE A 228 4.67 -6.77 -8.12
C PHE A 228 5.37 -5.64 -7.37
N ASP A 229 4.99 -5.40 -6.10
CA ASP A 229 5.62 -4.34 -5.30
C ASP A 229 7.12 -4.58 -5.13
N THR A 230 7.53 -5.84 -4.96
CA THR A 230 8.94 -6.21 -4.80
C THR A 230 9.72 -5.93 -6.07
N GLU A 231 9.21 -6.41 -7.19
CA GLU A 231 9.87 -6.29 -8.49
C GLU A 231 9.93 -4.83 -8.94
N LEU A 232 8.85 -4.06 -8.76
CA LEU A 232 8.82 -2.66 -9.12
C LEU A 232 9.86 -1.85 -8.33
N MET A 233 9.90 -2.00 -6.99
CA MET A 233 10.85 -1.26 -6.17
C MET A 233 12.31 -1.61 -6.53
N ARG A 234 12.60 -2.89 -6.80
CA ARG A 234 13.93 -3.33 -7.27
C ARG A 234 14.32 -2.75 -8.61
N MET A 235 13.44 -2.84 -9.60
CA MET A 235 13.73 -2.42 -10.97
C MET A 235 13.75 -0.91 -11.15
N SER A 236 13.09 -0.17 -10.24
CA SER A 236 13.19 1.29 -10.15
C SER A 236 14.40 1.76 -9.34
N GLU A 237 15.27 0.85 -8.88
CA GLU A 237 16.46 1.16 -8.07
C GLU A 237 16.17 2.05 -6.85
N GLY A 238 14.98 1.89 -6.26
CA GLY A 238 14.54 2.67 -5.10
C GLY A 238 14.04 4.08 -5.42
N GLU A 239 13.78 4.43 -6.69
CA GLU A 239 13.13 5.69 -7.07
C GLU A 239 11.60 5.65 -6.89
N LEU A 240 11.01 4.45 -6.79
CA LEU A 240 9.59 4.26 -6.53
C LEU A 240 9.36 3.48 -5.23
N VAL A 241 8.39 3.93 -4.44
CA VAL A 241 7.81 3.14 -3.33
C VAL A 241 6.45 2.62 -3.76
N SER A 242 6.20 1.32 -3.60
CA SER A 242 4.97 0.68 -4.07
C SER A 242 4.32 -0.15 -2.97
N LYS A 243 2.99 -0.07 -2.87
CA LYS A 243 2.22 -0.91 -1.96
C LYS A 243 0.85 -1.26 -2.50
N ALA A 244 0.61 -2.56 -2.60
CA ALA A 244 -0.68 -3.14 -2.93
C ALA A 244 -1.67 -3.06 -1.77
N GLY A 245 -2.92 -2.73 -2.10
CA GLY A 245 -4.11 -3.01 -1.30
C GLY A 245 -4.93 -4.17 -1.91
N SER A 246 -5.72 -4.87 -1.09
CA SER A 246 -6.71 -5.83 -1.57
C SER A 246 -7.80 -5.13 -2.39
N GLU A 247 -8.69 -5.89 -3.03
CA GLU A 247 -9.81 -5.33 -3.78
C GLU A 247 -9.37 -4.30 -4.83
N GLY A 248 -8.35 -4.63 -5.64
CA GLY A 248 -7.99 -3.83 -6.82
C GLY A 248 -7.27 -2.51 -6.54
N VAL A 249 -6.80 -2.27 -5.31
CA VAL A 249 -6.06 -1.05 -4.95
C VAL A 249 -4.55 -1.22 -5.17
N GLN A 250 -3.92 -0.22 -5.78
CA GLN A 250 -2.48 -0.08 -5.88
C GLN A 250 -2.11 1.38 -5.62
N CYS A 251 -1.07 1.62 -4.81
CA CYS A 251 -0.55 2.96 -4.57
C CYS A 251 0.96 2.99 -4.76
N ILE A 252 1.46 4.04 -5.40
CA ILE A 252 2.87 4.19 -5.80
C ILE A 252 3.28 5.65 -5.58
N GLY A 253 4.44 5.88 -4.99
CA GLY A 253 5.04 7.21 -4.82
C GLY A 253 6.34 7.34 -5.59
N ARG A 254 6.58 8.52 -6.18
CA ARG A 254 7.83 8.91 -6.86
C ARG A 254 8.71 9.66 -5.89
N ILE A 255 9.79 9.01 -5.46
CA ILE A 255 10.64 9.48 -4.37
C ILE A 255 11.43 10.71 -4.84
N GLY A 256 11.42 11.77 -4.03
CA GLY A 256 12.09 13.03 -4.32
C GLY A 256 11.33 14.00 -5.23
N GLU A 257 10.26 13.55 -5.88
CA GLU A 257 9.40 14.41 -6.72
C GLU A 257 8.05 14.74 -6.07
N GLY A 258 7.75 14.14 -4.90
CA GLY A 258 6.50 14.45 -4.17
C GLY A 258 5.24 14.08 -4.95
N MET A 259 5.31 13.09 -5.86
CA MET A 259 4.16 12.64 -6.63
C MET A 259 3.66 11.26 -6.17
N GLY A 260 2.35 11.08 -6.16
CA GLY A 260 1.72 9.83 -5.78
C GLY A 260 0.62 9.41 -6.75
N LEU A 261 0.58 8.13 -7.06
CA LEU A 261 -0.40 7.47 -7.93
C LEU A 261 -1.27 6.54 -7.09
N ALA A 262 -2.59 6.63 -7.26
CA ALA A 262 -3.55 5.66 -6.75
C ALA A 262 -4.36 5.05 -7.88
N ILE A 263 -4.47 3.72 -7.89
CA ILE A 263 -5.22 2.94 -8.89
C ILE A 263 -6.29 2.12 -8.16
N LYS A 264 -7.49 2.08 -8.74
CA LYS A 264 -8.58 1.21 -8.31
C LYS A 264 -9.22 0.50 -9.50
N VAL A 265 -9.09 -0.83 -9.50
CA VAL A 265 -9.85 -1.72 -10.37
C VAL A 265 -11.21 -1.98 -9.72
N MET A 266 -12.29 -1.67 -10.45
CA MET A 266 -13.64 -1.63 -9.86
C MET A 266 -14.14 -2.98 -9.38
N ASP A 267 -13.78 -4.07 -10.06
CA ASP A 267 -14.15 -5.45 -9.69
C ASP A 267 -13.15 -6.14 -8.74
N GLY A 268 -12.12 -5.39 -8.28
CA GLY A 268 -11.13 -5.90 -7.35
C GLY A 268 -10.01 -6.75 -7.95
N ALA A 269 -9.99 -6.97 -9.27
CA ALA A 269 -9.07 -7.91 -9.91
C ALA A 269 -7.58 -7.50 -9.77
N ARG A 270 -6.79 -8.39 -9.15
CA ARG A 270 -5.33 -8.22 -8.95
C ARG A 270 -4.55 -8.12 -10.27
N ARG A 271 -4.92 -8.90 -11.28
CA ARG A 271 -4.23 -8.91 -12.57
C ARG A 271 -4.32 -7.56 -13.30
N ALA A 272 -5.50 -6.93 -13.24
CA ALA A 272 -5.77 -5.67 -13.91
C ALA A 272 -5.03 -4.49 -13.26
N LYS A 273 -4.86 -4.48 -11.93
CA LYS A 273 -4.15 -3.37 -11.27
C LYS A 273 -2.66 -3.33 -11.62
N TYR A 274 -2.02 -4.48 -11.82
CA TYR A 274 -0.61 -4.53 -12.18
C TYR A 274 -0.38 -4.10 -13.63
N SER A 275 -1.22 -4.54 -14.56
CA SER A 275 -1.12 -4.07 -15.95
C SER A 275 -1.32 -2.56 -16.06
N VAL A 276 -2.29 -2.00 -15.33
CA VAL A 276 -2.49 -0.54 -15.30
C VAL A 276 -1.31 0.18 -14.66
N ALA A 277 -0.76 -0.33 -13.56
CA ALA A 277 0.42 0.28 -12.94
C ALA A 277 1.59 0.37 -13.94
N ILE A 278 1.92 -0.73 -14.63
CA ILE A 278 3.00 -0.72 -15.63
C ILE A 278 2.71 0.28 -16.76
N HIS A 279 1.50 0.25 -17.30
CA HIS A 279 1.06 1.15 -18.37
C HIS A 279 1.21 2.62 -17.99
N LEU A 280 0.72 3.01 -16.80
CA LEU A 280 0.75 4.39 -16.34
C LEU A 280 2.15 4.85 -15.95
N LEU A 281 2.95 3.99 -15.31
CA LEU A 281 4.33 4.31 -14.97
C LEU A 281 5.17 4.56 -16.24
N LYS A 282 4.94 3.77 -17.30
CA LYS A 282 5.54 4.01 -18.61
C LYS A 282 5.06 5.33 -19.23
N GLN A 283 3.74 5.59 -19.19
CA GLN A 283 3.16 6.83 -19.72
C GLN A 283 3.78 8.08 -19.05
N MET A 284 3.96 8.05 -17.73
CA MET A 284 4.52 9.16 -16.95
C MET A 284 6.06 9.24 -17.00
N GLY A 285 6.73 8.25 -17.60
CA GLY A 285 8.20 8.17 -17.60
C GLY A 285 8.82 7.83 -16.24
N TRP A 286 8.05 7.28 -15.30
CA TRP A 286 8.54 6.86 -13.97
C TRP A 286 9.34 5.56 -14.01
N ILE A 287 9.20 4.80 -15.10
CA ILE A 287 10.03 3.64 -15.41
C ILE A 287 10.50 3.72 -16.85
N THR A 288 11.69 3.17 -17.11
CA THR A 288 12.24 3.11 -18.47
C THR A 288 11.46 2.12 -19.34
N PRO A 289 11.56 2.24 -20.68
CA PRO A 289 10.95 1.27 -21.58
C PRO A 289 11.39 -0.18 -21.31
N SER A 290 12.66 -0.42 -21.00
CA SER A 290 13.19 -1.75 -20.68
C SER A 290 12.59 -2.32 -19.39
N VAL A 291 12.49 -1.51 -18.33
CA VAL A 291 11.83 -1.91 -17.08
C VAL A 291 10.35 -2.23 -17.33
N SER A 292 9.66 -1.39 -18.09
CA SER A 292 8.26 -1.63 -18.46
C SER A 292 8.09 -2.93 -19.24
N GLU A 293 9.00 -3.26 -20.16
CA GLU A 293 8.94 -4.51 -20.94
C GLU A 293 9.11 -5.72 -20.02
N THR A 294 10.14 -5.76 -19.18
CA THR A 294 10.36 -6.89 -18.26
C THR A 294 9.19 -7.08 -17.29
N LEU A 295 8.64 -5.99 -16.73
CA LEU A 295 7.45 -6.07 -15.87
C LEU A 295 6.22 -6.56 -16.65
N ALA A 296 6.02 -6.12 -17.90
CA ALA A 296 4.93 -6.57 -18.75
C ALA A 296 5.04 -8.07 -19.07
N GLU A 297 6.25 -8.59 -19.30
CA GLU A 297 6.45 -10.02 -19.50
C GLU A 297 6.06 -10.84 -18.28
N LYS A 298 6.36 -10.35 -17.08
CA LYS A 298 6.08 -11.05 -15.82
C LYS A 298 4.61 -10.94 -15.39
N PHE A 299 3.97 -9.79 -15.58
CA PHE A 299 2.65 -9.51 -14.99
C PHE A 299 1.52 -9.34 -16.00
N MET A 300 1.81 -9.16 -17.29
CA MET A 300 0.79 -9.00 -18.34
C MET A 300 0.68 -10.22 -19.25
N LYS A 301 1.72 -11.05 -19.40
CA LYS A 301 1.65 -12.36 -20.07
C LYS A 301 1.35 -13.45 -19.04
N LEU A 302 0.09 -13.88 -18.94
CA LEU A 302 -0.36 -14.84 -17.91
C LEU A 302 -0.14 -16.30 -18.31
N SER A 303 -0.11 -16.59 -19.61
CA SER A 303 0.30 -17.86 -20.19
C SER A 303 0.60 -17.66 -21.69
N ASN A 304 1.01 -18.72 -22.38
CA ASN A 304 1.23 -18.69 -23.84
C ASN A 304 0.02 -18.21 -24.65
N PHE A 305 -1.18 -18.31 -24.08
CA PHE A 305 -2.44 -17.99 -24.75
C PHE A 305 -3.19 -16.83 -24.11
N LYS A 306 -2.75 -16.34 -22.94
CA LYS A 306 -3.46 -15.30 -22.17
C LYS A 306 -2.59 -14.09 -21.92
N ARG A 307 -3.06 -12.91 -22.31
CA ARG A 307 -2.38 -11.64 -22.05
C ARG A 307 -3.35 -10.53 -21.65
N LEU A 308 -2.85 -9.52 -20.97
CA LEU A 308 -3.58 -8.30 -20.64
C LEU A 308 -3.23 -7.19 -21.63
N GLU A 309 -4.24 -6.43 -22.03
CA GLU A 309 -4.12 -5.21 -22.83
C GLU A 309 -4.77 -4.06 -22.05
N VAL A 310 -4.08 -2.92 -21.95
CA VAL A 310 -4.58 -1.72 -21.29
C VAL A 310 -4.96 -0.69 -22.34
N ILE A 311 -6.15 -0.10 -22.21
CA ILE A 311 -6.71 0.90 -23.12
C ILE A 311 -7.03 2.16 -22.34
N GLY A 312 -6.67 3.29 -22.93
CA GLY A 312 -6.80 4.62 -22.34
C GLY A 312 -5.50 5.13 -21.73
N GLU A 313 -5.57 6.31 -21.16
CA GLU A 313 -4.42 7.04 -20.62
C GLU A 313 -4.84 7.98 -19.50
N LEU A 314 -3.90 8.43 -18.68
CA LEU A 314 -4.12 9.57 -17.79
C LEU A 314 -4.27 10.84 -18.63
N SER A 315 -5.26 11.68 -18.29
CA SER A 315 -5.42 13.02 -18.86
C SER A 315 -5.03 14.07 -17.83
N MET A 316 -4.34 15.13 -18.25
CA MET A 316 -4.05 16.29 -17.42
C MET A 316 -5.35 17.06 -17.12
N LEU A 317 -5.46 17.64 -15.91
CA LEU A 317 -6.55 18.52 -15.52
C LEU A 317 -6.21 20.00 -15.70
#